data_AF-A0A535WQ16-F1
#
_entry.id   AF-A0A535WQ16-F1
#
_cell.length_a   1.000
_cell.length_b   1.000
_cell.length_c   1.000
_cell.angle_alpha   90.00
_cell.angle_beta   90.00
_cell.angle_gamma   90.00
#
_symmetry.space_group_name_H-M   'P 1'
#
loop_
_entity.id
_entity.type
_entity.pdbx_description
1 polymer ?
#
loop_
_entity_poly.entity_id
_entity_poly.type
_entity_poly.pdbx_seq_one_letter_code
_entity_poly.pdbx_strand_id
1 'polypeptide(L)'
;MRPHPALAPSLVGLLFFTLLALRVGSTDGFRYLRPIQAGELLSRPAVLLPGQVPIRGVGYDGQFYFYIAQDPFLRKPETATSLDNSLRYRRILYPFLAWLLSLGQRQLLPFVLVALNVLAATAVVTISALAAIRAGRSPWLALAVGLFPGLWIPIMLDLTEPLQLALLAAGMLAGSSGLLLLSCLAKETSAVALLTEGARHLLARRWRPAGRQAFALAVLAGWSLFVWRTVRAHESTLGGHLLDPPGAPFLLLARDLVPQPARAMFLLVAVLICLLALVRLAWARDGGAWAGAAYALVGLAAGSDTWSDPTAYFRVIAGAVVLVFPSWCLARDRAGTILLALGVVAGLATAIVVLVF
;
A
#
# COMPACT_ATOMS: atom_id res chain seq x y z
N MET A 1 -26.17 25.37 -1.81
CA MET A 1 -25.64 24.35 -0.88
C MET A 1 -24.14 24.59 -0.72
N ARG A 2 -23.62 24.71 0.51
CA ARG A 2 -22.16 24.83 0.73
C ARG A 2 -21.52 23.47 0.45
N PRO A 3 -20.41 23.39 -0.31
CA PRO A 3 -19.75 22.12 -0.58
C PRO A 3 -19.23 21.48 0.71
N HIS A 4 -19.21 20.15 0.75
CA HIS A 4 -18.69 19.42 1.91
C HIS A 4 -17.20 19.79 2.14
N PRO A 5 -16.76 20.05 3.38
CA PRO A 5 -15.40 20.55 3.66
C PRO A 5 -14.27 19.60 3.24
N ALA A 6 -14.55 18.30 3.04
CA ALA A 6 -13.60 17.34 2.49
C ALA A 6 -13.37 17.51 0.97
N LEU A 7 -14.25 18.19 0.24
CA LEU A 7 -14.19 18.26 -1.23
C LEU A 7 -12.91 18.94 -1.71
N ALA A 8 -12.55 20.09 -1.12
CA ALA A 8 -11.38 20.86 -1.54
C ALA A 8 -10.06 20.07 -1.46
N PRO A 9 -9.65 19.47 -0.32
CA PRO A 9 -8.44 18.66 -0.27
C PRO A 9 -8.53 17.40 -1.15
N SER A 10 -9.73 16.84 -1.36
CA SER A 10 -9.92 15.70 -2.25
C SER A 10 -9.65 16.07 -3.71
N LEU A 11 -10.11 17.24 -4.17
CA LEU A 11 -9.83 17.76 -5.51
C LEU A 11 -8.34 18.08 -5.70
N VAL A 12 -7.68 18.62 -4.67
CA VAL A 12 -6.22 18.85 -4.70
C VAL A 12 -5.46 17.53 -4.79
N GLY A 13 -5.86 16.52 -4.01
CA GLY A 13 -5.29 15.17 -4.11
C GLY A 13 -5.50 14.56 -5.49
N LEU A 14 -6.73 14.64 -6.03
CA LEU A 14 -7.06 14.16 -7.38
C LEU A 14 -6.19 14.83 -8.44
N LEU A 15 -6.06 16.15 -8.39
CA LEU A 15 -5.22 16.90 -9.30
C LEU A 15 -3.76 16.44 -9.21
N PHE A 16 -3.21 16.34 -8.00
CA PHE A 16 -1.84 15.88 -7.79
C PHE A 16 -1.60 14.48 -8.37
N PHE A 17 -2.44 13.49 -8.03
CA PHE A 17 -2.28 12.12 -8.53
C PHE A 17 -2.53 12.00 -10.03
N THR A 18 -3.44 12.79 -10.58
CA THR A 18 -3.68 12.85 -12.03
C THR A 18 -2.48 13.45 -12.76
N LEU A 19 -1.90 14.54 -12.26
CA LEU A 19 -0.69 15.13 -12.82
C LEU A 19 0.49 14.16 -12.75
N LEU A 20 0.62 13.41 -11.64
CA LEU A 20 1.62 12.36 -11.52
C LEU A 20 1.40 11.26 -12.57
N ALA A 21 0.17 10.76 -12.71
CA ALA A 21 -0.17 9.76 -13.72
C ALA A 21 0.11 10.26 -15.14
N LEU A 22 -0.27 11.50 -15.48
CA LEU A 22 0.04 12.12 -16.78
C LEU A 22 1.54 12.25 -17.00
N ARG A 23 2.31 12.63 -15.96
CA ARG A 23 3.76 12.71 -16.04
C ARG A 23 4.36 11.34 -16.33
N VAL A 24 3.94 10.30 -15.61
CA VAL A 24 4.43 8.94 -15.86
C VAL A 24 4.00 8.45 -17.25
N GLY A 25 2.76 8.66 -17.66
CA GLY A 25 2.28 8.31 -19.01
C GLY A 25 3.04 9.04 -20.12
N SER A 26 3.45 10.29 -19.91
CA SER A 26 4.25 11.04 -20.91
C SER A 26 5.58 10.38 -21.26
N THR A 27 6.10 9.51 -20.38
CA THR A 27 7.39 8.84 -20.57
C THR A 27 7.34 7.66 -21.55
N ASP A 28 6.16 7.23 -21.99
CA ASP A 28 5.96 6.15 -22.96
C ASP A 28 4.88 6.47 -24.02
N GLY A 29 4.60 7.76 -24.23
CA GLY A 29 3.60 8.21 -25.20
C GLY A 29 2.16 7.93 -24.76
N PHE A 30 1.90 7.94 -23.45
CA PHE A 30 0.60 7.65 -22.82
C PHE A 30 0.09 6.24 -23.07
N ARG A 31 1.01 5.28 -23.18
CA ARG A 31 0.68 3.85 -23.26
C ARG A 31 0.55 3.22 -21.87
N TYR A 32 1.10 3.87 -20.84
CA TYR A 32 1.09 3.42 -19.44
C TYR A 32 1.69 2.02 -19.22
N LEU A 33 2.60 1.61 -20.10
CA LEU A 33 3.40 0.38 -19.99
C LEU A 33 4.62 0.56 -19.10
N ARG A 34 5.15 1.78 -18.99
CA ARG A 34 6.28 2.11 -18.13
C ARG A 34 5.99 1.91 -16.64
N PRO A 35 4.83 2.31 -16.07
CA PRO A 35 4.45 1.96 -14.70
C PRO A 35 4.52 0.47 -14.38
N ILE A 36 4.15 -0.39 -15.34
CA ILE A 36 4.08 -1.84 -15.15
C ILE A 36 5.47 -2.44 -14.88
N GLN A 37 6.54 -1.86 -15.46
CA GLN A 37 7.92 -2.33 -15.32
C GLN A 37 8.10 -3.83 -15.55
N ALA A 38 7.55 -4.35 -16.66
CA ALA A 38 7.77 -5.73 -17.07
C ALA A 38 9.26 -5.98 -17.35
N GLY A 39 9.89 -6.89 -16.61
CA GLY A 39 11.32 -7.17 -16.72
C GLY A 39 11.64 -8.31 -17.68
N GLU A 40 12.75 -8.22 -18.41
CA GLU A 40 13.15 -9.23 -19.41
C GLU A 40 13.39 -10.63 -18.78
N LEU A 41 13.80 -10.68 -17.51
CA LEU A 41 14.14 -11.94 -16.83
C LEU A 41 12.91 -12.74 -16.37
N LEU A 42 11.77 -12.08 -16.17
CA LEU A 42 10.55 -12.68 -15.58
C LEU A 42 9.33 -12.59 -16.50
N SER A 43 9.37 -11.73 -17.53
CA SER A 43 8.31 -11.65 -18.54
C SER A 43 8.46 -12.75 -19.59
N ARG A 44 7.31 -13.19 -20.13
CA ARG A 44 7.23 -14.10 -21.27
C ARG A 44 6.50 -13.41 -22.42
N PRO A 45 6.79 -13.71 -23.69
CA PRO A 45 6.10 -13.09 -24.82
C PRO A 45 4.56 -13.18 -24.74
N ALA A 46 4.02 -14.26 -24.16
CA ALA A 46 2.58 -14.49 -24.05
C ALA A 46 1.84 -13.54 -23.06
N VAL A 47 2.57 -12.94 -22.10
CA VAL A 47 2.01 -12.03 -21.08
C VAL A 47 2.29 -10.56 -21.36
N LEU A 48 3.02 -10.25 -22.44
CA LEU A 48 3.29 -8.90 -22.90
C LEU A 48 2.23 -8.44 -23.92
N LEU A 49 1.95 -7.13 -23.98
CA LEU A 49 1.15 -6.56 -25.07
C LEU A 49 1.95 -6.49 -26.37
N PRO A 50 1.27 -6.48 -27.53
CA PRO A 50 1.93 -6.22 -28.81
C PRO A 50 2.75 -4.92 -28.77
N GLY A 51 4.04 -5.03 -29.11
CA GLY A 51 4.97 -3.90 -29.10
C GLY A 51 5.31 -3.36 -27.70
N GLN A 52 5.06 -4.14 -26.64
CA GLN A 52 5.61 -3.88 -25.32
C GLN A 52 7.03 -4.45 -25.25
N VAL A 53 8.00 -3.59 -24.98
CA VAL A 53 9.40 -3.98 -24.80
C VAL A 53 9.66 -4.08 -23.29
N PRO A 54 10.08 -5.25 -22.76
CA PRO A 54 10.42 -5.37 -21.36
C PRO A 54 11.68 -4.56 -21.03
N ILE A 55 11.77 -4.07 -19.80
CA ILE A 55 12.96 -3.37 -19.31
C ILE A 55 14.04 -4.38 -18.92
N ARG A 56 15.30 -3.95 -18.93
CA ARG A 56 16.43 -4.80 -18.52
C ARG A 56 16.30 -5.22 -17.06
N GLY A 57 16.70 -6.46 -16.76
CA GLY A 57 16.66 -7.04 -15.42
C GLY A 57 15.29 -7.63 -15.02
N VAL A 58 15.04 -7.68 -13.72
CA VAL A 58 13.88 -8.37 -13.13
C VAL A 58 12.55 -7.63 -13.28
N GLY A 59 12.59 -6.32 -13.52
CA GLY A 59 11.40 -5.47 -13.51
C GLY A 59 10.92 -5.12 -12.11
N TYR A 60 9.65 -4.80 -11.96
CA TYR A 60 9.03 -4.50 -10.67
C TYR A 60 7.72 -5.27 -10.46
N ASP A 61 7.20 -5.24 -9.24
CA ASP A 61 6.00 -5.96 -8.80
C ASP A 61 4.74 -5.71 -9.66
N GLY A 62 4.61 -4.51 -10.26
CA GLY A 62 3.44 -4.12 -11.07
C GLY A 62 3.15 -5.08 -12.22
N GLN A 63 4.19 -5.65 -12.82
CA GLN A 63 4.08 -6.59 -13.92
C GLN A 63 3.25 -7.82 -13.57
N PHE A 64 3.35 -8.33 -12.34
CA PHE A 64 2.62 -9.52 -11.94
C PHE A 64 1.13 -9.24 -11.79
N TYR A 65 0.77 -8.07 -11.25
CA TYR A 65 -0.64 -7.67 -11.19
C TYR A 65 -1.19 -7.43 -12.60
N PHE A 66 -0.39 -6.86 -13.51
CA PHE A 66 -0.77 -6.75 -14.91
C PHE A 66 -1.00 -8.13 -15.57
N TYR A 67 -0.14 -9.11 -15.32
CA TYR A 67 -0.32 -10.48 -15.84
C TYR A 67 -1.59 -11.13 -15.28
N ILE A 68 -1.84 -11.01 -13.97
CA ILE A 68 -3.05 -11.53 -13.33
C ILE A 68 -4.29 -10.82 -13.89
N ALA A 69 -4.25 -9.51 -14.14
CA ALA A 69 -5.39 -8.78 -14.68
C ALA A 69 -5.75 -9.19 -16.13
N GLN A 70 -4.81 -9.74 -16.89
CA GLN A 70 -5.10 -10.30 -18.22
C GLN A 70 -5.81 -11.66 -18.15
N ASP A 71 -5.65 -12.38 -17.04
CA ASP A 71 -6.16 -13.74 -16.85
C ASP A 71 -6.39 -14.02 -15.35
N PRO A 72 -7.40 -13.37 -14.74
CA PRO A 72 -7.57 -13.40 -13.28
C PRO A 72 -8.08 -14.74 -12.75
N PHE A 73 -8.42 -15.68 -13.64
CA PHE A 73 -8.84 -17.03 -13.30
C PHE A 73 -7.76 -18.07 -13.63
N LEU A 74 -6.56 -17.64 -14.04
CA LEU A 74 -5.43 -18.49 -14.42
C LEU A 74 -5.79 -19.56 -15.46
N ARG A 75 -6.59 -19.19 -16.47
CA ARG A 75 -6.97 -20.10 -17.58
C ARG A 75 -5.79 -20.37 -18.52
N LYS A 76 -4.79 -19.50 -18.52
CA LYS A 76 -3.58 -19.58 -19.35
C LYS A 76 -2.41 -20.00 -18.47
N PRO A 77 -1.79 -21.16 -18.72
CA PRO A 77 -0.64 -21.63 -17.95
C PRO A 77 0.54 -20.63 -17.94
N GLU A 78 0.68 -19.83 -18.99
CA GLU A 78 1.72 -18.81 -19.12
C GLU A 78 1.60 -17.72 -18.05
N THR A 79 0.37 -17.37 -17.63
CA THR A 79 0.14 -16.39 -16.57
C THR A 79 0.76 -16.87 -15.25
N ALA A 80 0.40 -18.09 -14.82
CA ALA A 80 0.85 -18.66 -13.55
C ALA A 80 2.37 -18.87 -13.52
N THR A 81 2.95 -19.28 -14.65
CA THR A 81 4.38 -19.56 -14.77
C THR A 81 5.25 -18.31 -14.98
N SER A 82 4.63 -17.16 -15.25
CA SER A 82 5.26 -15.83 -15.23
C SER A 82 5.22 -15.15 -13.86
N LEU A 83 4.60 -15.77 -12.85
CA LEU A 83 4.63 -15.25 -11.47
C LEU A 83 5.92 -15.69 -10.78
N ASP A 84 6.60 -14.74 -10.17
CA ASP A 84 7.76 -14.99 -9.31
C ASP A 84 7.38 -15.76 -8.03
N ASN A 85 6.17 -15.51 -7.52
CA ASN A 85 5.63 -16.19 -6.35
C ASN A 85 4.09 -16.33 -6.38
N SER A 86 3.57 -17.30 -5.64
CA SER A 86 2.11 -17.50 -5.49
C SER A 86 1.45 -16.39 -4.66
N LEU A 87 2.23 -15.64 -3.88
CA LEU A 87 1.74 -14.49 -3.12
C LEU A 87 1.16 -13.40 -4.00
N ARG A 88 1.68 -13.19 -5.21
CA ARG A 88 1.12 -12.22 -6.18
C ARG A 88 -0.37 -12.47 -6.38
N TYR A 89 -0.76 -13.73 -6.47
CA TYR A 89 -2.15 -14.12 -6.69
C TYR A 89 -3.02 -14.02 -5.43
N ARG A 90 -2.44 -14.02 -4.22
CA ARG A 90 -3.22 -13.74 -2.98
C ARG A 90 -3.77 -12.31 -2.98
N ARG A 91 -3.08 -11.38 -3.65
CA ARG A 91 -3.44 -9.97 -3.80
C ARG A 91 -4.38 -9.71 -4.98
N ILE A 92 -5.40 -10.56 -5.14
CA ILE A 92 -6.26 -10.65 -6.33
C ILE A 92 -7.16 -9.43 -6.55
N LEU A 93 -7.49 -8.66 -5.52
CA LEU A 93 -8.54 -7.64 -5.63
C LEU A 93 -8.19 -6.56 -6.65
N TYR A 94 -6.96 -6.07 -6.63
CA TYR A 94 -6.49 -5.03 -7.56
C TYR A 94 -6.55 -5.49 -9.03
N PRO A 95 -5.88 -6.60 -9.43
CA PRO A 95 -5.94 -7.07 -10.80
C PRO A 95 -7.34 -7.53 -11.24
N PHE A 96 -8.16 -8.07 -10.33
CA PHE A 96 -9.53 -8.47 -10.66
C PHE A 96 -10.42 -7.26 -10.97
N LEU A 97 -10.31 -6.17 -10.20
CA LEU A 97 -11.03 -4.92 -10.50
C LEU A 97 -10.58 -4.33 -11.83
N ALA A 98 -9.29 -4.40 -12.15
CA ALA A 98 -8.78 -3.94 -13.44
C ALA A 98 -9.33 -4.76 -14.61
N TRP A 99 -9.37 -6.09 -14.46
CA TRP A 99 -10.00 -6.98 -15.43
C TRP A 99 -11.49 -6.64 -15.64
N LEU A 100 -12.23 -6.45 -14.53
CA LEU A 100 -13.66 -6.13 -14.57
C LEU A 100 -13.92 -4.80 -15.29
N LEU A 101 -13.18 -3.75 -14.93
CA LEU A 101 -13.34 -2.40 -15.49
C LEU A 101 -12.81 -2.27 -16.93
N SER A 102 -11.87 -3.13 -17.33
CA SER A 102 -11.44 -3.25 -18.74
C SER A 102 -12.37 -4.13 -19.58
N LEU A 103 -13.40 -4.74 -18.99
CA LEU A 103 -14.30 -5.70 -19.64
C LEU A 103 -13.54 -6.85 -20.31
N GLY A 104 -12.41 -7.27 -19.71
CA GLY A 104 -11.52 -8.28 -20.26
C GLY A 104 -10.65 -7.84 -21.45
N GLN A 105 -10.68 -6.57 -21.84
CA GLN A 105 -9.87 -6.04 -22.95
C GLN A 105 -8.44 -5.73 -22.48
N ARG A 106 -7.49 -6.58 -22.92
CA ARG A 106 -6.07 -6.48 -22.54
C ARG A 106 -5.42 -5.12 -22.83
N GLN A 107 -5.85 -4.43 -23.88
CA GLN A 107 -5.30 -3.12 -24.28
C GLN A 107 -5.72 -1.99 -23.34
N LEU A 108 -6.84 -2.14 -22.62
CA LEU A 108 -7.33 -1.12 -21.68
C LEU A 108 -6.70 -1.26 -20.28
N LEU A 109 -6.13 -2.41 -19.96
CA LEU A 109 -5.59 -2.71 -18.63
C LEU A 109 -4.58 -1.67 -18.12
N PRO A 110 -3.56 -1.23 -18.88
CA PRO A 110 -2.60 -0.24 -18.38
C PRO A 110 -3.27 1.06 -17.92
N PHE A 111 -4.29 1.52 -18.65
CA PHE A 111 -5.05 2.72 -18.31
C PHE A 111 -5.92 2.52 -17.08
N VAL A 112 -6.62 1.38 -17.01
CA VAL A 112 -7.52 1.06 -15.89
C VAL A 112 -6.76 0.89 -14.59
N LEU A 113 -5.60 0.23 -14.62
CA LEU A 113 -4.74 0.05 -13.45
C LEU A 113 -4.27 1.40 -12.89
N VAL A 114 -3.71 2.26 -13.74
CA VAL A 114 -3.31 3.62 -13.33
C VAL A 114 -4.51 4.43 -12.83
N ALA A 115 -5.66 4.35 -13.48
CA ALA A 115 -6.88 5.04 -13.05
C ALA A 115 -7.36 4.56 -11.67
N LEU A 116 -7.35 3.24 -11.42
CA LEU A 116 -7.67 2.66 -10.11
C LEU A 116 -6.73 3.21 -9.03
N ASN A 117 -5.43 3.30 -9.33
CA ASN A 117 -4.44 3.84 -8.41
C ASN A 117 -4.66 5.33 -8.10
N VAL A 118 -4.95 6.16 -9.10
CA VAL A 118 -5.28 7.59 -8.92
C VAL A 118 -6.54 7.76 -8.08
N LEU A 119 -7.60 7.01 -8.38
CA LEU A 119 -8.87 7.09 -7.66
C LEU A 119 -8.72 6.59 -6.22
N ALA A 120 -7.98 5.50 -6.00
CA ALA A 120 -7.74 4.97 -4.68
C ALA A 120 -6.88 5.90 -3.82
N ALA A 121 -5.81 6.48 -4.38
CA ALA A 121 -5.00 7.47 -3.67
C ALA A 121 -5.82 8.72 -3.31
N THR A 122 -6.68 9.18 -4.21
CA THR A 122 -7.65 10.26 -3.95
C THR A 122 -8.62 9.88 -2.83
N ALA A 123 -9.08 8.63 -2.81
CA ALA A 123 -9.95 8.12 -1.74
C ALA A 123 -9.23 8.12 -0.39
N VAL A 124 -7.94 7.77 -0.31
CA VAL A 124 -7.15 7.87 0.94
C VAL A 124 -7.16 9.30 1.48
N VAL A 125 -6.92 10.31 0.62
CA VAL A 125 -6.99 11.74 1.00
C VAL A 125 -8.38 12.11 1.47
N THR A 126 -9.41 11.70 0.74
CA THR A 126 -10.82 11.98 1.07
C THR A 126 -11.19 11.40 2.44
N ILE A 127 -10.88 10.12 2.68
CA ILE A 127 -11.18 9.41 3.93
C ILE A 127 -10.39 10.01 5.10
N SER A 128 -9.13 10.38 4.88
CA SER A 128 -8.32 11.08 5.87
C SER A 128 -8.90 12.46 6.20
N ALA A 129 -9.41 13.21 5.21
CA ALA A 129 -10.09 14.48 5.44
C ALA A 129 -11.36 14.28 6.27
N LEU A 130 -12.15 13.23 5.99
CA LEU A 130 -13.30 12.86 6.81
C LEU A 130 -12.92 12.49 8.24
N ALA A 131 -11.83 11.74 8.44
CA ALA A 131 -11.32 11.42 9.76
C ALA A 131 -10.88 12.67 10.54
N ALA A 132 -10.21 13.61 9.88
CA ALA A 132 -9.82 14.89 10.47
C ALA A 132 -11.05 15.72 10.87
N ILE A 133 -12.07 15.81 10.00
CA ILE A 133 -13.33 16.53 10.30
C ILE A 133 -14.03 15.91 11.52
N ARG A 134 -14.13 14.58 11.59
CA ARG A 134 -14.73 13.87 12.74
C ARG A 134 -14.01 14.15 14.05
N ALA A 135 -12.71 14.43 14.01
CA ALA A 135 -11.90 14.83 15.16
C ALA A 135 -11.92 16.35 15.42
N GLY A 136 -12.72 17.13 14.69
CA GLY A 136 -12.77 18.59 14.80
C GLY A 136 -11.46 19.26 14.37
N ARG A 137 -10.76 18.68 13.38
CA ARG A 137 -9.51 19.18 12.81
C ARG A 137 -9.73 19.69 11.38
N SER A 138 -8.75 20.45 10.89
CA SER A 138 -8.76 20.91 9.50
C SER A 138 -8.68 19.72 8.54
N PRO A 139 -9.56 19.63 7.53
CA PRO A 139 -9.52 18.56 6.52
C PRO A 139 -8.25 18.63 5.67
N TRP A 140 -7.59 19.79 5.60
CA TRP A 140 -6.34 19.99 4.85
C TRP A 140 -5.15 19.17 5.40
N LEU A 141 -5.21 18.71 6.65
CA LEU A 141 -4.22 17.79 7.22
C LEU A 141 -4.13 16.48 6.42
N ALA A 142 -5.18 16.10 5.70
CA ALA A 142 -5.19 14.93 4.83
C ALA A 142 -4.17 15.02 3.68
N LEU A 143 -3.79 16.23 3.25
CA LEU A 143 -2.78 16.39 2.20
C LEU A 143 -1.40 15.92 2.64
N ALA A 144 -1.08 15.96 3.94
CA ALA A 144 0.16 15.38 4.44
C ALA A 144 0.18 13.85 4.28
N VAL A 145 -0.96 13.19 4.39
CA VAL A 145 -1.12 11.76 4.04
C VAL A 145 -1.01 11.57 2.52
N GLY A 146 -1.59 12.49 1.74
CA GLY A 146 -1.52 12.51 0.28
C GLY A 146 -0.10 12.61 -0.29
N LEU A 147 0.73 13.46 0.31
CA LEU A 147 2.11 13.74 -0.09
C LEU A 147 3.11 12.66 0.38
N PHE A 148 2.69 11.78 1.28
CA PHE A 148 3.55 10.73 1.79
C PHE A 148 3.98 9.77 0.66
N PRO A 149 5.29 9.50 0.46
CA PRO A 149 5.78 8.71 -0.69
C PRO A 149 5.18 7.31 -0.78
N GLY A 150 4.83 6.72 0.35
CA GLY A 150 4.19 5.42 0.39
C GLY A 150 2.82 5.35 -0.31
N LEU A 151 2.19 6.50 -0.62
CA LEU A 151 0.93 6.56 -1.35
C LEU A 151 1.10 6.82 -2.86
N TRP A 152 2.10 7.63 -3.27
CA TRP A 152 2.24 8.02 -4.68
C TRP A 152 3.32 7.24 -5.46
N ILE A 153 4.37 6.72 -4.82
CA ILE A 153 5.32 5.79 -5.49
C ILE A 153 4.60 4.58 -6.10
N PRO A 154 3.62 3.94 -5.42
CA PRO A 154 2.84 2.86 -6.02
C PRO A 154 2.17 3.18 -7.35
N ILE A 155 1.80 4.43 -7.60
CA ILE A 155 1.20 4.85 -8.88
C ILE A 155 2.24 4.78 -10.00
N MET A 156 3.50 5.10 -9.70
CA MET A 156 4.61 5.05 -10.65
C MET A 156 5.07 3.62 -10.98
N LEU A 157 4.71 2.66 -10.13
CA LEU A 157 5.14 1.26 -10.20
C LEU A 157 3.97 0.28 -10.41
N ASP A 158 2.78 0.83 -10.63
CA ASP A 158 1.50 0.12 -10.80
C ASP A 158 1.19 -0.94 -9.75
N LEU A 159 1.20 -0.53 -8.48
CA LEU A 159 1.10 -1.45 -7.35
C LEU A 159 -0.25 -1.39 -6.62
N THR A 160 -0.45 -2.30 -5.67
CA THR A 160 -1.75 -2.51 -5.00
C THR A 160 -1.98 -1.61 -3.78
N GLU A 161 -0.94 -0.92 -3.28
CA GLU A 161 -1.00 -0.18 -2.03
C GLU A 161 -2.08 0.91 -2.01
N PRO A 162 -2.31 1.75 -3.04
CA PRO A 162 -3.33 2.80 -2.96
C PRO A 162 -4.73 2.22 -2.72
N LEU A 163 -5.09 1.14 -3.42
CA LEU A 163 -6.36 0.45 -3.22
C LEU A 163 -6.45 -0.18 -1.83
N GLN A 164 -5.38 -0.86 -1.40
CA GLN A 164 -5.29 -1.40 -0.05
C GLN A 164 -5.52 -0.31 0.99
N LEU A 165 -4.79 0.80 0.93
CA LEU A 165 -4.84 1.88 1.92
C LEU A 165 -6.20 2.59 1.94
N ALA A 166 -6.84 2.76 0.78
CA ALA A 166 -8.19 3.32 0.69
C ALA A 166 -9.21 2.45 1.43
N LEU A 167 -9.19 1.14 1.16
CA LEU A 167 -10.08 0.18 1.80
C LEU A 167 -9.76 0.00 3.29
N LEU A 168 -8.49 0.04 3.66
CA LEU A 168 -8.02 0.00 5.05
C LEU A 168 -8.55 1.20 5.83
N ALA A 169 -8.34 2.41 5.31
CA ALA A 169 -8.80 3.64 5.93
C ALA A 169 -10.33 3.67 6.04
N ALA A 170 -11.04 3.31 4.96
CA ALA A 170 -12.50 3.26 4.96
C ALA A 170 -13.03 2.21 5.95
N GLY A 171 -12.42 1.03 5.98
CA GLY A 171 -12.78 -0.07 6.88
C GLY A 171 -12.62 0.31 8.35
N MET A 172 -11.50 0.95 8.71
CA MET A 172 -11.27 1.46 10.06
C MET A 172 -12.25 2.60 10.41
N LEU A 173 -12.45 3.55 9.50
CA LEU A 173 -13.31 4.71 9.72
C LEU A 173 -14.80 4.34 9.83
N ALA A 174 -15.23 3.27 9.17
CA ALA A 174 -16.61 2.77 9.18
C ALA A 174 -16.82 1.59 10.16
N GLY A 175 -15.77 0.99 10.72
CA GLY A 175 -15.86 -0.24 11.50
C GLY A 175 -16.31 -1.46 10.68
N SER A 176 -15.94 -1.53 9.41
CA SER A 176 -16.40 -2.54 8.46
C SER A 176 -15.37 -3.64 8.24
N SER A 177 -15.65 -4.85 8.76
CA SER A 177 -14.82 -6.04 8.51
C SER A 177 -14.80 -6.43 7.02
N GLY A 178 -15.85 -6.12 6.26
CA GLY A 178 -15.91 -6.37 4.81
C GLY A 178 -14.90 -5.52 4.04
N LEU A 179 -14.82 -4.23 4.36
CA LEU A 179 -13.80 -3.34 3.74
C LEU A 179 -12.39 -3.72 4.17
N LEU A 180 -12.19 -4.13 5.43
CA LEU A 180 -10.90 -4.64 5.90
C LEU A 180 -10.51 -5.96 5.22
N LEU A 181 -11.47 -6.87 4.97
CA LEU A 181 -11.24 -8.08 4.18
C LEU A 181 -10.82 -7.74 2.75
N LEU A 182 -11.55 -6.85 2.07
CA LEU A 182 -11.19 -6.38 0.74
C LEU A 182 -9.80 -5.74 0.74
N SER A 183 -9.47 -4.95 1.77
CA SER A 183 -8.12 -4.42 1.93
C SER A 183 -7.06 -5.53 2.01
N CYS A 184 -7.33 -6.64 2.71
CA CYS A 184 -6.41 -7.78 2.80
C CYS A 184 -6.26 -8.52 1.46
N LEU A 185 -7.31 -8.55 0.63
CA LEU A 185 -7.27 -9.10 -0.73
C LEU A 185 -6.54 -8.19 -1.72
N ALA A 186 -6.30 -6.91 -1.39
CA ALA A 186 -5.41 -6.03 -2.14
C ALA A 186 -3.95 -6.14 -1.65
N LYS A 187 -3.74 -6.25 -0.33
CA LYS A 187 -2.43 -6.53 0.26
C LYS A 187 -2.60 -7.12 1.68
N GLU A 188 -1.98 -8.26 1.92
CA GLU A 188 -2.16 -9.07 3.13
C GLU A 188 -1.69 -8.38 4.42
N THR A 189 -0.81 -7.36 4.32
CA THR A 189 -0.34 -6.58 5.47
C THR A 189 -1.48 -5.86 6.20
N SER A 190 -2.61 -5.61 5.54
CA SER A 190 -3.81 -5.07 6.19
C SER A 190 -4.49 -6.02 7.17
N ALA A 191 -4.12 -7.30 7.21
CA ALA A 191 -4.67 -8.28 8.15
C ALA A 191 -4.44 -7.87 9.61
N VAL A 192 -3.41 -7.05 9.89
CA VAL A 192 -3.17 -6.51 11.22
C VAL A 192 -4.38 -5.71 11.75
N ALA A 193 -5.10 -4.99 10.88
CA ALA A 193 -6.27 -4.23 11.30
C ALA A 193 -7.46 -5.13 11.68
N LEU A 194 -7.69 -6.23 10.94
CA LEU A 194 -8.67 -7.25 11.30
C LEU A 194 -8.35 -7.87 12.66
N LEU A 195 -7.08 -8.21 12.89
CA LEU A 195 -6.60 -8.79 14.14
C LEU A 195 -6.77 -7.81 15.32
N THR A 196 -6.33 -6.55 15.15
CA THR A 196 -6.41 -5.57 16.24
C THR A 196 -7.85 -5.16 16.56
N GLU A 197 -8.71 -4.95 15.56
CA GLU A 197 -10.12 -4.64 15.82
C GLU A 197 -10.86 -5.85 16.39
N GLY A 198 -10.55 -7.07 15.92
CA GLY A 198 -11.06 -8.31 16.51
C GLY A 198 -10.70 -8.43 17.99
N ALA A 199 -9.42 -8.26 18.34
CA ALA A 199 -8.95 -8.26 19.73
C ALA A 199 -9.65 -7.18 20.56
N ARG A 200 -9.77 -5.95 20.05
CA ARG A 200 -10.48 -4.86 20.74
C ARG A 200 -11.95 -5.18 20.99
N HIS A 201 -12.64 -5.76 20.01
CA HIS A 201 -14.03 -6.19 20.19
C HIS A 201 -14.16 -7.31 21.22
N LEU A 202 -13.25 -8.29 21.23
CA LEU A 202 -13.23 -9.35 22.23
C LEU A 202 -12.97 -8.81 23.65
N LEU A 203 -11.97 -7.94 23.80
CA LEU A 203 -11.66 -7.27 25.07
C LEU A 203 -12.84 -6.43 25.57
N ALA A 204 -13.56 -5.76 24.66
CA ALA A 204 -14.78 -5.01 24.96
C ALA A 204 -16.04 -5.91 25.08
N ARG A 205 -15.89 -7.25 25.04
CA ARG A 205 -16.97 -8.25 25.08
C ARG A 205 -18.06 -8.03 24.03
N ARG A 206 -17.70 -7.47 22.87
CA ARG A 206 -18.57 -7.24 21.72
C ARG A 206 -18.50 -8.42 20.74
N TRP A 207 -19.24 -9.48 21.05
CA TRP A 207 -19.19 -10.74 20.31
C TRP A 207 -19.62 -10.64 18.85
N ARG A 208 -20.68 -9.85 18.54
CA ARG A 208 -21.18 -9.71 17.17
C ARG A 208 -20.12 -9.12 16.21
N PRO A 209 -19.50 -7.96 16.47
CA PRO A 209 -18.45 -7.44 15.60
C PRO A 209 -17.18 -8.30 15.67
N ALA A 210 -16.82 -8.89 16.82
CA ALA A 210 -15.72 -9.85 16.89
C ALA A 210 -15.93 -11.05 15.96
N GLY A 211 -17.15 -11.61 15.92
CA GLY A 211 -17.53 -12.71 15.03
C GLY A 211 -17.43 -12.32 13.55
N ARG A 212 -17.78 -11.08 13.19
CA ARG A 212 -17.59 -10.55 11.83
C ARG A 212 -16.11 -10.44 11.44
N GLN A 213 -15.24 -10.05 12.37
CA GLN A 213 -13.79 -10.03 12.15
C GLN A 213 -13.22 -11.45 12.01
N ALA A 214 -13.65 -12.38 12.88
CA ALA A 214 -13.25 -13.78 12.81
C ALA A 214 -13.67 -14.44 11.48
N PHE A 215 -14.89 -14.15 11.00
CA PHE A 215 -15.35 -14.62 9.70
C PHE A 215 -14.50 -14.05 8.55
N ALA A 216 -14.18 -12.76 8.56
CA ALA A 216 -13.29 -12.16 7.57
C ALA A 216 -11.89 -12.81 7.56
N LEU A 217 -11.32 -13.06 8.75
CA LEU A 217 -10.04 -13.77 8.88
C LEU A 217 -10.13 -15.22 8.36
N ALA A 218 -11.24 -15.93 8.62
CA ALA A 218 -11.47 -17.27 8.11
C ALA A 218 -11.55 -17.29 6.57
N VAL A 219 -12.24 -16.31 5.96
CA VAL A 219 -12.28 -16.16 4.50
C VAL A 219 -10.88 -15.88 3.94
N LEU A 220 -10.11 -15.00 4.56
CA LEU A 220 -8.74 -14.70 4.15
C LEU A 220 -7.81 -15.92 4.27
N ALA A 221 -7.96 -16.71 5.33
CA ALA A 221 -7.21 -17.95 5.53
C ALA A 221 -7.59 -19.00 4.48
N GLY A 222 -8.89 -19.18 4.21
CA GLY A 222 -9.39 -20.06 3.16
C GLY A 222 -8.90 -19.67 1.77
N TRP A 223 -8.91 -18.37 1.45
CA TRP A 223 -8.34 -17.84 0.22
C TRP A 223 -6.84 -18.10 0.12
N SER A 224 -6.09 -17.83 1.18
CA SER A 224 -4.64 -18.04 1.21
C SER A 224 -4.28 -19.53 1.06
N LEU A 225 -5.05 -20.42 1.68
CA LEU A 225 -4.92 -21.86 1.55
C LEU A 225 -5.23 -22.33 0.13
N PHE A 226 -6.31 -21.80 -0.48
CA PHE A 226 -6.65 -22.07 -1.87
C PHE A 226 -5.49 -21.70 -2.78
N VAL A 227 -4.98 -20.47 -2.70
CA VAL A 227 -3.86 -20.01 -3.54
C VAL A 227 -2.63 -20.87 -3.35
N TRP A 228 -2.28 -21.20 -2.10
CA TRP A 228 -1.15 -22.09 -1.81
C TRP A 228 -1.31 -23.48 -2.43
N ARG A 229 -2.53 -24.04 -2.44
CA ARG A 229 -2.80 -25.36 -3.02
C ARG A 229 -2.86 -25.37 -4.55
N THR A 230 -3.35 -24.29 -5.16
CA THR A 230 -3.70 -24.28 -6.59
C THR A 230 -2.71 -23.55 -7.48
N VAL A 231 -2.06 -22.48 -6.97
CA VAL A 231 -1.16 -21.65 -7.77
C VAL A 231 0.24 -22.21 -7.68
N ARG A 232 0.62 -22.99 -8.70
CA ARG A 232 1.97 -23.55 -8.88
C ARG A 232 2.91 -22.48 -9.45
N ALA A 233 3.20 -21.45 -8.66
CA ALA A 233 4.30 -20.51 -8.92
C ALA A 233 5.52 -20.88 -8.06
N HIS A 234 6.68 -20.28 -8.30
CA HIS A 234 7.86 -20.50 -7.44
C HIS A 234 7.48 -20.20 -5.98
N GLU A 235 7.69 -21.14 -5.06
CA GLU A 235 7.39 -20.88 -3.67
C GLU A 235 8.44 -19.93 -3.08
N SER A 236 8.08 -18.66 -2.86
CA SER A 236 8.78 -17.86 -1.87
C SER A 236 8.13 -18.06 -0.51
N THR A 237 8.94 -18.35 0.49
CA THR A 237 8.50 -18.52 1.87
C THR A 237 8.05 -17.17 2.42
N LEU A 238 6.74 -16.97 2.57
CA LEU A 238 6.16 -15.72 3.08
C LEU A 238 6.50 -15.35 4.53
N GLY A 239 7.37 -16.12 5.17
CA GLY A 239 7.97 -15.81 6.45
C GLY A 239 9.46 -16.14 6.49
N GLY A 240 10.08 -16.52 5.36
CA GLY A 240 11.48 -16.95 5.32
C GLY A 240 12.46 -15.83 5.65
N HIS A 241 12.06 -14.58 5.41
CA HIS A 241 12.88 -13.41 5.72
C HIS A 241 12.27 -12.50 6.79
N LEU A 242 11.18 -12.89 7.47
CA LEU A 242 10.73 -12.12 8.62
C LEU A 242 11.78 -12.26 9.72
N LEU A 243 12.22 -11.15 10.31
CA LEU A 243 13.34 -11.12 11.27
C LEU A 243 14.64 -11.69 10.67
N ASP A 244 14.87 -11.52 9.37
CA ASP A 244 16.09 -11.96 8.69
C ASP A 244 16.87 -10.79 8.05
N PRO A 245 17.96 -10.31 8.69
CA PRO A 245 18.31 -10.54 10.09
C PRO A 245 17.35 -9.82 11.05
N PRO A 246 17.33 -10.19 12.34
CA PRO A 246 16.54 -9.46 13.34
C PRO A 246 16.98 -8.00 13.42
N GLY A 247 16.03 -7.07 13.32
CA GLY A 247 16.34 -5.64 13.30
C GLY A 247 17.00 -5.16 12.00
N ALA A 248 16.74 -5.85 10.87
CA ALA A 248 17.20 -5.47 9.53
C ALA A 248 17.19 -3.95 9.22
N PRO A 249 16.12 -3.17 9.47
CA PRO A 249 16.15 -1.73 9.19
C PRO A 249 17.20 -0.98 10.00
N PHE A 250 17.48 -1.38 11.25
CA PHE A 250 18.51 -0.74 12.08
C PHE A 250 19.91 -1.13 11.64
N LEU A 251 20.11 -2.39 11.24
CA LEU A 251 21.39 -2.88 10.71
C LEU A 251 21.74 -2.20 9.39
N LEU A 252 20.77 -2.06 8.48
CA LEU A 252 20.94 -1.32 7.23
C LEU A 252 21.17 0.16 7.46
N LEU A 253 20.48 0.78 8.42
CA LEU A 253 20.71 2.17 8.80
C LEU A 253 22.15 2.37 9.29
N ALA A 254 22.65 1.50 10.16
CA ALA A 254 24.03 1.55 10.65
C ALA A 254 25.05 1.33 9.52
N ARG A 255 24.78 0.38 8.62
CA ARG A 255 25.64 0.08 7.46
C ARG A 255 25.72 1.25 6.49
N ASP A 256 24.60 1.88 6.19
CA ASP A 256 24.48 2.87 5.12
C ASP A 256 24.77 4.32 5.59
N LEU A 257 24.90 4.55 6.91
CA LEU A 257 25.08 5.88 7.52
C LEU A 257 26.26 6.67 6.93
N VAL A 258 27.39 6.01 6.71
CA VAL A 258 28.61 6.60 6.14
C VAL A 258 28.67 6.44 4.61
N PRO A 259 28.50 5.24 4.02
CA PRO A 259 28.70 5.07 2.58
C PRO A 259 27.54 5.61 1.72
N GLN A 260 26.32 5.72 2.26
CA GLN A 260 25.12 6.15 1.53
C GLN A 260 24.23 7.06 2.39
N PRO A 261 24.71 8.25 2.79
CA PRO A 261 24.04 9.08 3.80
C PRO A 261 22.61 9.51 3.41
N ALA A 262 22.36 9.74 2.11
CA ALA A 262 21.01 10.05 1.64
C ALA A 262 20.03 8.88 1.86
N ARG A 263 20.47 7.65 1.54
CA ARG A 263 19.68 6.44 1.76
C ARG A 263 19.43 6.19 3.24
N ALA A 264 20.46 6.35 4.07
CA ALA A 264 20.35 6.26 5.52
C ALA A 264 19.35 7.29 6.07
N MET A 265 19.35 8.53 5.55
CA MET A 265 18.38 9.55 5.96
C MET A 265 16.93 9.14 5.67
N PHE A 266 16.63 8.63 4.46
CA PHE A 266 15.28 8.17 4.13
C PHE A 266 14.85 6.99 5.01
N LEU A 267 15.76 6.04 5.24
CA LEU A 267 15.52 4.91 6.13
C LEU A 267 15.27 5.36 7.58
N LEU A 268 16.06 6.31 8.08
CA LEU A 268 15.89 6.90 9.40
C LEU A 268 14.50 7.52 9.56
N VAL A 269 14.05 8.32 8.59
CA VAL A 269 12.70 8.92 8.62
C VAL A 269 11.62 7.83 8.65
N ALA A 270 11.76 6.77 7.84
CA ALA A 270 10.83 5.64 7.84
C ALA A 270 10.79 4.92 9.21
N VAL A 271 11.95 4.67 9.82
CA VAL A 271 12.05 4.06 11.16
C VAL A 271 11.44 4.96 12.23
N LEU A 272 11.72 6.27 12.22
CA LEU A 272 11.15 7.23 13.17
C LEU A 272 9.62 7.26 13.09
N ILE A 273 9.05 7.17 11.88
CA ILE A 273 7.60 7.09 11.68
C ILE A 273 7.02 5.84 12.36
N CYS A 274 7.67 4.68 12.20
CA CYS A 274 7.26 3.45 12.89
C CYS A 274 7.35 3.58 14.42
N LEU A 275 8.45 4.15 14.94
CA LEU A 275 8.62 4.35 16.37
C LEU A 275 7.56 5.28 16.95
N LEU A 276 7.21 6.37 16.25
CA LEU A 276 6.13 7.28 16.66
C LEU A 276 4.76 6.58 16.66
N ALA A 277 4.50 5.69 15.71
CA ALA A 277 3.29 4.88 15.69
C ALA A 277 3.23 3.89 16.87
N LEU A 278 4.37 3.29 17.27
CA LEU A 278 4.45 2.42 18.45
C LEU A 278 4.26 3.20 19.76
N VAL A 279 4.96 4.33 19.91
CA VAL A 279 4.86 5.20 21.09
C VAL A 279 3.43 5.69 21.28
N ARG A 280 2.66 5.85 20.19
CA ARG A 280 1.24 6.23 20.28
C ARG A 280 0.41 5.27 21.16
N LEU A 281 0.74 3.99 21.20
CA LEU A 281 0.05 2.99 22.02
C LEU A 281 0.22 3.21 23.53
N ALA A 282 1.31 3.89 23.93
CA ALA A 282 1.55 4.24 25.35
C ALA A 282 0.52 5.25 25.86
N TRP A 283 0.02 6.13 24.99
CA TRP A 283 -0.84 7.26 25.36
C TRP A 283 -2.28 7.14 24.84
N ALA A 284 -2.52 6.26 23.87
CA ALA A 284 -3.83 6.07 23.28
C ALA A 284 -4.15 4.61 23.03
N ARG A 285 -5.42 4.27 23.32
CA ARG A 285 -5.97 2.93 23.17
C ARG A 285 -7.18 2.94 22.22
N ASP A 286 -7.17 3.78 21.19
CA ASP A 286 -8.15 3.75 20.11
C ASP A 286 -7.75 2.75 19.01
N GLY A 287 -8.66 2.46 18.07
CA GLY A 287 -8.43 1.47 17.02
C GLY A 287 -7.28 1.84 16.08
N GLY A 288 -7.11 3.12 15.75
CA GLY A 288 -6.03 3.60 14.89
C GLY A 288 -4.66 3.45 15.54
N ALA A 289 -4.55 3.71 16.84
CA ALA A 289 -3.33 3.48 17.61
C ALA A 289 -2.92 1.99 17.62
N TRP A 290 -3.87 1.08 17.89
CA TRP A 290 -3.59 -0.36 17.89
C TRP A 290 -3.18 -0.87 16.51
N ALA A 291 -3.99 -0.57 15.49
CA ALA A 291 -3.73 -1.04 14.12
C ALA A 291 -2.44 -0.44 13.56
N GLY A 292 -2.21 0.86 13.77
CA GLY A 292 -1.00 1.55 13.32
C GLY A 292 0.27 1.02 13.97
N ALA A 293 0.24 0.77 15.29
CA ALA A 293 1.35 0.15 16.02
C ALA A 293 1.62 -1.28 15.54
N ALA A 294 0.58 -2.10 15.34
CA ALA A 294 0.73 -3.46 14.82
C ALA A 294 1.32 -3.46 13.39
N TYR A 295 0.87 -2.55 12.53
CA TYR A 295 1.40 -2.39 11.17
C TYR A 295 2.88 -1.96 11.20
N ALA A 296 3.22 -0.99 12.06
CA ALA A 296 4.60 -0.54 12.24
C ALA A 296 5.51 -1.66 12.75
N LEU A 297 5.03 -2.50 13.66
CA LEU A 297 5.77 -3.65 14.16
C LEU A 297 6.07 -4.67 13.05
N VAL A 298 5.07 -4.98 12.20
CA VAL A 298 5.28 -5.85 11.03
C VAL A 298 6.32 -5.26 10.08
N GLY A 299 6.28 -3.94 9.83
CA GLY A 299 7.29 -3.25 9.02
C GLY A 299 8.70 -3.34 9.62
N LEU A 300 8.85 -3.08 10.92
CA LEU A 300 10.15 -3.16 11.62
C LEU A 300 10.68 -4.60 11.72
N ALA A 301 9.80 -5.59 11.71
CA ALA A 301 10.15 -7.00 11.70
C ALA A 301 10.45 -7.54 10.28
N ALA A 302 10.20 -6.76 9.22
CA ALA A 302 10.49 -7.19 7.85
C ALA A 302 12.00 -7.31 7.62
N GLY A 303 12.39 -8.34 6.87
CA GLY A 303 13.79 -8.65 6.57
C GLY A 303 14.48 -7.65 5.68
N SER A 304 15.78 -7.88 5.48
CA SER A 304 16.66 -6.98 4.71
C SER A 304 16.19 -6.75 3.28
N ASP A 305 15.61 -7.75 2.62
CA ASP A 305 15.08 -7.63 1.24
C ASP A 305 14.07 -6.48 1.12
N THR A 306 13.21 -6.33 2.13
CA THR A 306 12.18 -5.28 2.17
C THR A 306 12.78 -3.88 2.30
N TRP A 307 13.91 -3.77 3.00
CA TRP A 307 14.61 -2.52 3.30
C TRP A 307 15.87 -2.31 2.41
N SER A 308 16.08 -3.19 1.43
CA SER A 308 17.18 -3.10 0.48
C SER A 308 16.88 -2.14 -0.68
N ASP A 309 15.59 -1.93 -0.98
CA ASP A 309 15.12 -1.04 -2.04
C ASP A 309 14.65 0.30 -1.44
N PRO A 310 15.32 1.43 -1.74
CA PRO A 310 14.91 2.75 -1.28
C PRO A 310 13.46 3.13 -1.65
N THR A 311 12.95 2.63 -2.77
CA THR A 311 11.57 2.91 -3.20
C THR A 311 10.53 2.19 -2.33
N ALA A 312 10.95 1.17 -1.57
CA ALA A 312 10.09 0.41 -0.68
C ALA A 312 9.92 1.03 0.71
N TYR A 313 10.85 1.88 1.18
CA TYR A 313 10.92 2.33 2.60
C TYR A 313 9.61 2.92 3.11
N PHE A 314 9.06 3.87 2.36
CA PHE A 314 7.81 4.53 2.73
C PHE A 314 6.58 3.68 2.38
N ARG A 315 6.66 2.83 1.35
CA ARG A 315 5.56 1.94 0.96
C ARG A 315 5.30 0.86 2.02
N VAL A 316 6.36 0.33 2.61
CA VAL A 316 6.30 -0.70 3.65
C VAL A 316 5.58 -0.18 4.89
N ILE A 317 5.68 1.11 5.18
CA ILE A 317 5.12 1.73 6.40
C ILE A 317 3.87 2.59 6.14
N ALA A 318 3.41 2.69 4.89
CA ALA A 318 2.29 3.56 4.51
C ALA A 318 1.01 3.25 5.29
N GLY A 319 0.76 1.96 5.56
CA GLY A 319 -0.35 1.53 6.40
C GLY A 319 -0.28 2.09 7.81
N ALA A 320 0.91 2.16 8.42
CA ALA A 320 1.08 2.72 9.76
C ALA A 320 0.68 4.21 9.78
N VAL A 321 1.14 5.00 8.81
CA VAL A 321 0.79 6.44 8.67
C VAL A 321 -0.72 6.62 8.53
N VAL A 322 -1.35 5.89 7.61
CA VAL A 322 -2.80 5.98 7.35
C VAL A 322 -3.62 5.54 8.56
N LEU A 323 -3.22 4.47 9.24
CA LEU A 323 -3.96 3.91 10.37
C LEU A 323 -3.88 4.77 11.63
N VAL A 324 -2.72 5.36 11.91
CA VAL A 324 -2.50 6.13 13.12
C VAL A 324 -2.94 7.60 12.97
N PHE A 325 -3.08 8.09 11.74
CA PHE A 325 -3.52 9.47 11.44
C PHE A 325 -4.82 9.88 12.15
N PRO A 326 -5.91 9.09 12.15
CA PRO A 326 -7.12 9.40 12.91
C PRO A 326 -6.85 9.52 14.41
N SER A 327 -6.01 8.65 14.97
CA SER A 327 -5.65 8.67 16.40
C SER A 327 -5.01 9.99 16.80
N TRP A 328 -4.11 10.54 15.98
CA TRP A 328 -3.49 11.85 16.26
C TRP A 328 -4.45 13.02 16.07
N CYS A 329 -5.32 12.95 15.05
CA CYS A 329 -6.33 13.97 14.86
C CYS A 329 -7.20 14.11 16.13
N LEU A 330 -7.52 12.99 16.78
CA LEU A 330 -8.27 12.96 18.04
C LEU A 330 -7.47 13.54 19.22
N ALA A 331 -6.19 13.17 19.37
CA ALA A 331 -5.41 13.59 20.55
C ALA A 331 -4.83 15.01 20.49
N ARG A 332 -4.65 15.59 19.29
CA ARG A 332 -4.09 16.94 19.11
C ARG A 332 -2.69 17.11 19.73
N ASP A 333 -1.88 16.05 19.74
CA ASP A 333 -0.55 16.04 20.36
C ASP A 333 0.59 16.47 19.40
N ARG A 334 1.77 16.74 19.99
CA ARG A 334 2.98 17.14 19.24
C ARG A 334 3.53 16.01 18.38
N ALA A 335 3.39 14.76 18.82
CA ALA A 335 3.90 13.59 18.09
C ALA A 335 3.23 13.44 16.72
N GLY A 336 1.91 13.64 16.65
CA GLY A 336 1.19 13.66 15.38
C GLY A 336 1.65 14.76 14.44
N THR A 337 1.94 15.95 14.96
CA THR A 337 2.46 17.06 14.15
C THR A 337 3.83 16.75 13.57
N ILE A 338 4.73 16.18 14.38
CA ILE A 338 6.05 15.73 13.95
C ILE A 338 5.92 14.70 12.82
N LEU A 339 5.02 13.72 12.98
CA LEU A 339 4.88 12.67 11.97
C LEU A 339 4.34 13.20 10.64
N LEU A 340 3.36 14.10 10.67
CA LEU A 340 2.87 14.77 9.45
C LEU A 340 4.00 15.56 8.77
N ALA A 341 4.80 16.29 9.55
CA ALA A 341 5.94 17.03 9.03
C ALA A 341 6.99 16.10 8.40
N LEU A 342 7.37 15.02 9.08
CA LEU A 342 8.27 14.00 8.55
C LEU A 342 7.74 13.37 7.25
N GLY A 343 6.44 13.08 7.20
CA GLY A 343 5.81 12.53 6.01
C GLY A 343 5.83 13.49 4.82
N VAL A 344 5.60 14.79 5.05
CA VAL A 344 5.69 15.83 4.01
C VAL A 344 7.13 16.04 3.55
N VAL A 345 8.09 16.13 4.48
CA VAL A 345 9.52 16.28 4.15
C VAL A 345 10.01 15.08 3.35
N ALA A 346 9.65 13.86 3.75
CA ALA A 346 9.92 12.65 2.98
C ALA A 346 9.29 12.75 1.57
N GLY A 347 8.03 13.17 1.48
CA GLY A 347 7.32 13.45 0.23
C GLY A 347 8.12 14.33 -0.73
N LEU A 348 8.49 15.51 -0.27
CA LEU A 348 9.22 16.50 -1.06
C LEU A 348 10.62 16.01 -1.44
N ALA A 349 11.36 15.43 -0.51
CA ALA A 349 12.71 14.92 -0.76
C ALA A 349 12.69 13.76 -1.76
N THR A 350 11.75 12.82 -1.64
CA THR A 350 11.62 11.71 -2.60
C THR A 350 11.14 12.20 -3.96
N ALA A 351 10.24 13.17 -4.02
CA ALA A 351 9.81 13.77 -5.29
C ALA A 351 10.98 14.44 -6.02
N ILE A 352 11.87 15.15 -5.32
CA ILE A 352 13.08 15.73 -5.92
C ILE A 352 13.97 14.62 -6.48
N VAL A 353 14.22 13.54 -5.73
CA VAL A 353 15.08 12.44 -6.19
C VAL A 353 14.46 11.66 -7.35
N VAL A 354 13.15 11.44 -7.35
CA VAL A 354 12.47 10.60 -8.36
C VAL A 354 12.07 11.39 -9.61
N LEU A 355 11.91 12.71 -9.53
CA LEU A 355 11.53 13.55 -10.68
C LEU A 355 12.73 14.20 -11.38
N VAL A 356 13.89 14.29 -10.71
CA VAL A 356 15.13 14.85 -11.28
C VAL A 356 15.98 13.78 -11.99
N PHE A 357 15.73 12.49 -11.74
CA PHE A 357 16.42 11.35 -12.34
C PHE A 357 15.46 10.47 -13.17
#